data_AF-A0A8H5AD81-F1
#
_entry.id   AF-A0A8H5AD81-F1
#
_cell.length_a   1.000
_cell.length_b   1.000
_cell.length_c   1.000
_cell.angle_alpha   90.00
_cell.angle_beta   90.00
_cell.angle_gamma   90.00
#
_symmetry.space_group_name_H-M   'P 1'
#
loop_
_entity.id
_entity.type
_entity.pdbx_description
1 polymer ?
#
loop_
_entity_poly.entity_id
_entity_poly.type
_entity_poly.pdbx_seq_one_letter_code
_entity_poly.pdbx_strand_id
1 'polypeptide(L)'
;MDPKRKGLQGYGVQQRSKDLLYEYYYDATDGTIIWEHHGKEVLDIGRGMAGDIDPTHEGMEVWSFSGGLYNARENKQLVNDAELAPWPHLGVWWDGDALLELFNDGKFEKWDWENPSTSDKVPRLLTASKYGGVLNGRYPLLIGDILGDWREEVVLTNANQDELLIFTTDQPSDIRLYTLAHNPNYRNDLTVKGYLQSHHVDYFLGHDMETPPKPKIRYTKKA
;
A
#
# COMPACT_ATOMS: atom_id res chain seq x y z
N MET A 1 7.78 3.89 7.04
CA MET A 1 6.55 3.85 7.84
C MET A 1 6.55 4.93 8.90
N ASP A 2 7.62 5.09 9.68
CA ASP A 2 7.76 6.17 10.67
C ASP A 2 8.84 7.17 10.20
N PRO A 3 8.49 8.38 9.72
CA PRO A 3 9.46 9.36 9.23
C PRO A 3 10.36 9.94 10.33
N LYS A 4 10.03 9.75 11.62
CA LYS A 4 10.84 10.22 12.76
C LYS A 4 11.82 9.16 13.27
N ARG A 5 11.65 7.90 12.89
CA ARG A 5 12.60 6.82 13.22
C ARG A 5 13.58 6.60 12.08
N LYS A 6 14.88 6.65 12.40
CA LYS A 6 15.93 6.35 11.42
C LYS A 6 15.82 4.89 10.95
N GLY A 7 15.99 4.66 9.65
CA GLY A 7 15.91 3.32 9.07
C GLY A 7 14.51 3.00 8.57
N LEU A 8 14.36 1.80 8.01
CA LEU A 8 13.05 1.30 7.57
C LEU A 8 12.40 0.53 8.72
N GLN A 9 11.08 0.41 8.64
CA GLN A 9 10.31 -0.45 9.53
C GLN A 9 9.46 -1.36 8.68
N GLY A 10 9.11 -2.51 9.24
CA GLY A 10 8.20 -3.45 8.63
C GLY A 10 6.99 -3.67 9.52
N TYR A 11 5.90 -4.07 8.88
CA TYR A 11 4.68 -4.53 9.52
C TYR A 11 4.33 -5.90 8.94
N GLY A 12 3.83 -6.79 9.79
CA GLY A 12 3.46 -8.13 9.37
C GLY A 12 2.31 -8.68 10.19
N VAL A 13 1.60 -9.63 9.60
CA VAL A 13 0.52 -10.40 10.22
C VAL A 13 0.93 -11.85 10.39
N GLN A 14 0.28 -12.57 11.31
CA GLN A 14 0.59 -13.95 11.63
C GLN A 14 -0.60 -14.89 11.37
N GLN A 15 -0.27 -16.04 10.80
CA GLN A 15 -1.23 -17.10 10.57
C GLN A 15 -1.13 -18.15 11.69
N ARG A 16 -2.21 -18.33 12.45
CA ARG A 16 -2.38 -19.39 13.46
C ARG A 16 -1.24 -19.43 14.48
N SER A 17 -0.79 -18.27 14.94
CA SER A 17 0.22 -18.19 15.99
C SER A 17 -0.29 -18.82 17.29
N LYS A 18 0.50 -19.74 17.87
CA LYS A 18 0.20 -20.37 19.17
C LYS A 18 0.30 -19.39 20.33
N ASP A 19 1.13 -18.37 20.18
CA ASP A 19 1.31 -17.30 21.16
C ASP A 19 0.27 -16.18 21.00
N LEU A 20 -0.76 -16.41 20.16
CA LEU A 20 -1.83 -15.48 19.85
C LEU A 20 -1.37 -14.17 19.21
N LEU A 21 -0.12 -14.10 18.73
CA LEU A 21 0.39 -12.96 17.99
C LEU A 21 -0.41 -12.82 16.69
N TYR A 22 -1.03 -11.67 16.49
CA TYR A 22 -1.85 -11.35 15.32
C TYR A 22 -1.09 -10.50 14.32
N GLU A 23 -0.41 -9.48 14.80
CA GLU A 23 0.35 -8.54 14.00
C GLU A 23 1.47 -7.90 14.80
N TYR A 24 2.50 -7.43 14.09
CA TYR A 24 3.71 -6.89 14.69
C TYR A 24 4.29 -5.79 13.79
N TYR A 25 4.96 -4.85 14.44
CA TYR A 25 5.72 -3.78 13.81
C TYR A 25 7.14 -3.78 14.34
N TYR A 26 8.12 -3.68 13.46
CA TYR A 26 9.51 -3.93 13.79
C TYR A 26 10.46 -3.00 13.04
N ASP A 27 11.64 -2.79 13.61
CA ASP A 27 12.74 -2.11 12.94
C ASP A 27 13.35 -3.05 11.90
N ALA A 28 13.28 -2.68 10.62
CA ALA A 28 13.74 -3.54 9.53
C ALA A 28 15.27 -3.56 9.41
N THR A 29 16.00 -2.73 10.16
CA THR A 29 17.46 -2.70 10.14
C THR A 29 18.08 -3.79 11.01
N ASP A 30 17.44 -4.15 12.12
CA ASP A 30 17.96 -5.12 13.09
C ASP A 30 16.96 -6.20 13.54
N GLY A 31 15.69 -6.08 13.12
CA GLY A 31 14.63 -7.03 13.46
C GLY A 31 14.01 -6.82 14.85
N THR A 32 14.35 -5.74 15.55
CA THR A 32 13.79 -5.44 16.88
C THR A 32 12.30 -5.16 16.76
N ILE A 33 11.49 -5.92 17.49
CA ILE A 33 10.06 -5.69 17.60
C ILE A 33 9.82 -4.37 18.37
N ILE A 34 9.00 -3.49 17.78
CA ILE A 34 8.64 -2.20 18.35
C ILE A 34 7.33 -2.33 19.12
N TRP A 35 6.33 -3.00 18.53
CA TRP A 35 5.10 -3.38 19.22
C TRP A 35 4.46 -4.61 18.57
N GLU A 36 3.57 -5.26 19.33
CA GLU A 36 2.82 -6.44 18.95
C GLU A 36 1.37 -6.29 19.40
N HIS A 37 0.45 -6.85 18.61
CA HIS A 37 -0.92 -7.07 19.05
C HIS A 37 -1.21 -8.56 19.13
N HIS A 38 -1.80 -8.96 20.26
CA HIS A 38 -2.23 -10.32 20.53
C HIS A 38 -3.74 -10.41 20.62
N GLY A 39 -4.27 -11.50 20.09
CA GLY A 39 -5.69 -11.82 20.17
C GLY A 39 -6.09 -12.62 21.40
N LYS A 40 -7.31 -13.16 21.32
CA LYS A 40 -7.91 -14.00 22.36
C LYS A 40 -7.95 -15.48 21.99
N GLU A 41 -7.77 -15.80 20.72
CA GLU A 41 -7.81 -17.17 20.19
C GLU A 41 -6.86 -17.32 18.98
N VAL A 42 -6.53 -18.56 18.63
CA VAL A 42 -5.64 -18.84 17.50
C VAL A 42 -6.40 -18.62 16.19
N LEU A 43 -6.11 -17.53 15.50
CA LEU A 43 -6.73 -17.16 14.22
C LEU A 43 -5.71 -17.10 13.08
N ASP A 44 -6.22 -17.15 11.86
CA ASP A 44 -5.48 -16.83 10.65
C ASP A 44 -5.70 -15.35 10.30
N ILE A 45 -4.74 -14.49 10.65
CA ILE A 45 -4.75 -13.10 10.19
C ILE A 45 -4.14 -13.08 8.78
N GLY A 46 -4.97 -13.44 7.80
CA GLY A 46 -4.51 -13.74 6.45
C GLY A 46 -4.15 -12.52 5.60
N ARG A 47 -4.37 -11.28 6.09
CA ARG A 47 -4.07 -10.03 5.38
C ARG A 47 -3.72 -8.91 6.34
N GLY A 48 -2.79 -8.07 5.91
CA GLY A 48 -2.43 -6.81 6.53
C GLY A 48 -1.99 -5.82 5.46
N MET A 49 -2.07 -4.53 5.77
CA MET A 49 -1.65 -3.44 4.91
C MET A 49 -0.91 -2.39 5.72
N ALA A 50 -0.04 -1.66 5.02
CA ALA A 50 0.65 -0.48 5.52
C ALA A 50 0.59 0.61 4.45
N GLY A 51 0.27 1.83 4.84
CA GLY A 51 0.17 2.96 3.92
C GLY A 51 -0.29 4.20 4.66
N ASP A 52 0.20 5.37 4.25
CA ASP A 52 -0.30 6.63 4.77
C ASP A 52 -1.64 6.93 4.09
N ILE A 53 -2.73 6.84 4.86
CA ILE A 53 -4.10 7.03 4.36
C ILE A 53 -4.88 8.05 5.21
N ASP A 54 -4.31 8.50 6.32
CA ASP A 54 -4.91 9.48 7.23
C ASP A 54 -3.89 10.62 7.51
N PRO A 55 -4.05 11.80 6.89
CA PRO A 55 -3.10 12.91 7.05
C PRO A 55 -3.16 13.55 8.44
N THR A 56 -4.10 13.16 9.32
CA THR A 56 -4.20 13.71 10.68
C THR A 56 -3.15 13.13 11.63
N HIS A 57 -2.41 12.11 11.19
CA HIS A 57 -1.37 11.45 11.94
C HIS A 57 -0.08 11.30 11.11
N GLU A 58 1.04 11.82 11.60
CA GLU A 58 2.32 11.71 10.88
C GLU A 58 2.82 10.25 10.85
N GLY A 59 2.98 9.70 9.66
CA GLY A 59 3.48 8.35 9.42
C GLY A 59 2.53 7.54 8.57
N MET A 60 2.73 6.22 8.52
CA MET A 60 1.82 5.31 7.84
C MET A 60 0.85 4.67 8.83
N GLU A 61 -0.37 4.45 8.40
CA GLU A 61 -1.32 3.57 9.06
C GLU A 61 -1.01 2.11 8.73
N VAL A 62 -1.47 1.23 9.61
CA VAL A 62 -1.47 -0.22 9.45
C VAL A 62 -2.82 -0.78 9.86
N TRP A 63 -3.28 -1.79 9.14
CA TRP A 63 -4.53 -2.46 9.44
C TRP A 63 -4.51 -3.89 8.94
N SER A 64 -5.26 -4.74 9.62
CA SER A 64 -5.46 -6.15 9.27
C SER A 64 -6.93 -6.53 9.43
N PHE A 65 -7.24 -7.82 9.31
CA PHE A 65 -8.54 -8.34 9.73
C PHE A 65 -8.74 -8.37 11.26
N SER A 66 -7.81 -7.81 12.02
CA SER A 66 -7.89 -7.72 13.48
C SER A 66 -7.75 -6.28 13.95
N GLY A 67 -8.39 -5.96 15.07
CA GLY A 67 -8.16 -4.72 15.82
C GLY A 67 -8.70 -3.43 15.21
N GLY A 68 -8.74 -3.28 13.89
CA GLY A 68 -9.10 -2.02 13.23
C GLY A 68 -7.90 -1.40 12.51
N LEU A 69 -7.87 -0.08 12.47
CA LEU A 69 -6.82 0.70 11.79
C LEU A 69 -6.04 1.51 12.82
N TYR A 70 -4.71 1.45 12.72
CA TYR A 70 -3.78 2.03 13.68
C TYR A 70 -2.77 2.93 12.97
N ASN A 71 -2.36 4.03 13.60
CA ASN A 71 -1.12 4.69 13.21
C ASN A 71 0.07 3.84 13.68
N ALA A 72 0.93 3.42 12.75
CA ALA A 72 1.98 2.44 13.04
C ALA A 72 3.07 2.99 13.97
N ARG A 73 3.41 4.27 13.85
CA ARG A 73 4.42 4.93 14.66
C ARG A 73 4.00 5.02 16.12
N GLU A 74 2.77 5.50 16.35
CA GLU A 74 2.24 5.81 17.68
C GLU A 74 1.67 4.56 18.38
N ASN A 75 1.49 3.48 17.64
CA ASN A 75 0.66 2.34 18.04
C ASN A 75 -0.74 2.78 18.52
N LYS A 76 -1.31 3.77 17.83
CA LYS A 76 -2.56 4.41 18.22
C LYS A 76 -3.68 3.90 17.32
N GLN A 77 -4.70 3.30 17.93
CA GLN A 77 -5.91 2.90 17.23
C GLN A 77 -6.70 4.15 16.79
N LEU A 78 -6.91 4.31 15.48
CA LEU A 78 -7.65 5.41 14.88
C LEU A 78 -9.09 4.99 14.58
N VAL A 79 -9.27 3.75 14.11
CA VAL A 79 -10.58 3.11 13.94
C VAL A 79 -10.59 1.84 14.78
N ASN A 80 -11.57 1.71 15.68
CA ASN A 80 -11.64 0.62 16.66
C ASN A 80 -12.45 -0.61 16.20
N ASP A 81 -12.85 -0.63 14.93
CA ASP A 81 -13.59 -1.70 14.30
C ASP A 81 -12.93 -2.05 12.95
N ALA A 82 -12.52 -3.31 12.78
CA ALA A 82 -11.91 -3.80 11.55
C ALA A 82 -12.90 -3.83 10.38
N GLU A 83 -14.21 -3.90 10.63
CA GLU A 83 -15.21 -3.79 9.58
C GLU A 83 -15.30 -2.38 9.00
N LEU A 84 -14.90 -1.36 9.79
CA LEU A 84 -14.83 0.04 9.38
C LEU A 84 -13.42 0.45 8.92
N ALA A 85 -12.53 -0.50 8.64
CA ALA A 85 -11.26 -0.25 7.97
C ALA A 85 -11.36 -0.61 6.48
N PRO A 86 -10.53 -0.01 5.61
CA PRO A 86 -10.47 -0.42 4.22
C PRO A 86 -10.03 -1.87 4.09
N TRP A 87 -10.42 -2.56 3.01
CA TRP A 87 -10.03 -3.94 2.82
C TRP A 87 -8.50 -4.06 2.62
N PRO A 88 -7.76 -4.81 3.46
CA PRO A 88 -6.30 -4.87 3.40
C PRO A 88 -5.82 -5.70 2.21
N HIS A 89 -5.70 -5.10 1.01
CA HIS A 89 -5.36 -5.83 -0.21
C HIS A 89 -4.10 -5.32 -0.91
N LEU A 90 -4.19 -4.21 -1.64
CA LEU A 90 -3.08 -3.58 -2.33
C LEU A 90 -3.24 -2.06 -2.25
N GLY A 91 -2.11 -1.36 -2.16
CA GLY A 91 -2.03 0.07 -2.33
C GLY A 91 -1.76 0.45 -3.78
N VAL A 92 -2.12 1.67 -4.14
CA VAL A 92 -1.80 2.31 -5.41
C VAL A 92 -1.69 3.82 -5.18
N TRP A 93 -0.59 4.46 -5.58
CA TRP A 93 -0.54 5.92 -5.65
C TRP A 93 -1.21 6.39 -6.94
N TRP A 94 -2.41 6.97 -6.87
CA TRP A 94 -3.25 7.21 -8.03
C TRP A 94 -3.63 8.68 -8.24
N ASP A 95 -4.03 9.39 -7.19
CA ASP A 95 -4.50 10.77 -7.31
C ASP A 95 -3.36 11.82 -7.25
N GLY A 96 -3.71 13.05 -6.90
CA GLY A 96 -2.78 14.18 -6.92
C GLY A 96 -1.99 14.38 -5.62
N ASP A 97 -2.46 13.84 -4.49
CA ASP A 97 -1.83 13.98 -3.19
C ASP A 97 -0.83 12.85 -2.89
N ALA A 98 -0.19 12.90 -1.73
CA ALA A 98 0.86 11.94 -1.35
C ALA A 98 0.32 10.71 -0.57
N LEU A 99 -0.96 10.72 -0.21
CA LEU A 99 -1.60 9.59 0.47
C LEU A 99 -1.70 8.40 -0.49
N LEU A 100 -1.84 7.21 0.09
CA LEU A 100 -1.95 5.97 -0.65
C LEU A 100 -3.43 5.67 -0.93
N GLU A 101 -3.79 5.45 -2.19
CA GLU A 101 -5.08 4.88 -2.55
C GLU A 101 -5.03 3.36 -2.45
N LEU A 102 -6.20 2.74 -2.58
CA LEU A 102 -6.42 1.32 -2.40
C LEU A 102 -6.84 0.70 -3.73
N PHE A 103 -6.29 -0.47 -4.04
CA PHE A 103 -6.73 -1.29 -5.16
C PHE A 103 -7.37 -2.59 -4.65
N ASN A 104 -8.69 -2.68 -4.78
CA ASN A 104 -9.45 -3.83 -4.31
C ASN A 104 -10.54 -4.20 -5.32
N ASP A 105 -10.58 -5.47 -5.74
CA ASP A 105 -11.65 -5.99 -6.62
C ASP A 105 -11.86 -5.14 -7.90
N GLY A 106 -10.76 -4.67 -8.49
CA GLY A 106 -10.77 -3.83 -9.70
C GLY A 106 -11.24 -2.39 -9.47
N LYS A 107 -11.34 -1.95 -8.20
CA LYS A 107 -11.71 -0.59 -7.81
C LYS A 107 -10.48 0.12 -7.27
N PHE A 108 -10.37 1.39 -7.66
CA PHE A 108 -9.44 2.36 -7.12
C PHE A 108 -10.22 3.16 -6.11
N GLU A 109 -9.80 3.07 -4.85
CA GLU A 109 -10.56 3.53 -3.69
C GLU A 109 -9.72 4.53 -2.89
N LYS A 110 -10.33 5.63 -2.47
CA LYS A 110 -9.69 6.64 -1.60
C LYS A 110 -10.32 6.51 -0.23
N TRP A 111 -9.50 6.31 0.78
CA TRP A 111 -9.97 6.25 2.17
C TRP A 111 -10.51 7.62 2.61
N ASP A 112 -11.68 7.63 3.26
CA ASP A 112 -12.25 8.82 3.91
C ASP A 112 -12.03 8.67 5.43
N TRP A 113 -10.93 9.23 5.92
CA TRP A 113 -10.55 9.16 7.33
C TRP A 113 -11.52 9.93 8.24
N GLU A 114 -12.28 10.90 7.73
CA GLU A 114 -13.28 11.64 8.50
C GLU A 114 -14.57 10.82 8.69
N ASN A 115 -14.90 9.95 7.71
CA ASN A 115 -16.09 9.12 7.74
C ASN A 115 -15.75 7.63 7.48
N PRO A 116 -15.14 6.94 8.47
CA PRO A 116 -14.83 5.52 8.34
C PRO A 116 -16.04 4.69 7.93
N SER A 117 -15.86 3.81 6.95
CA SER A 117 -16.94 3.03 6.36
C SER A 117 -16.52 1.60 6.05
N THR A 118 -17.52 0.74 5.86
CA THR A 118 -17.28 -0.64 5.46
C THR A 118 -16.61 -0.73 4.10
N SER A 119 -15.78 -1.75 3.89
CA SER A 119 -14.99 -1.91 2.66
C SER A 119 -15.78 -1.85 1.34
N ASP A 120 -17.08 -2.14 1.34
CA ASP A 120 -17.96 -2.04 0.16
C ASP A 120 -18.43 -0.60 -0.16
N LYS A 121 -18.21 0.33 0.77
CA LYS A 121 -18.65 1.74 0.74
C LYS A 121 -17.52 2.75 0.65
N VAL A 122 -16.26 2.33 0.66
CA VAL A 122 -15.11 3.23 0.48
C VAL A 122 -15.29 4.01 -0.85
N PRO A 123 -15.10 5.34 -0.87
CA PRO A 123 -15.22 6.15 -2.07
C PRO A 123 -14.36 5.62 -3.22
N ARG A 124 -14.95 5.55 -4.43
CA ARG A 124 -14.28 5.03 -5.63
C ARG A 124 -13.86 6.18 -6.54
N LEU A 125 -12.57 6.21 -6.88
CA LEU A 125 -12.02 7.08 -7.92
C LEU A 125 -12.26 6.49 -9.30
N LEU A 126 -12.06 5.17 -9.45
CA LEU A 126 -12.22 4.46 -10.71
C LEU A 126 -12.69 3.02 -10.45
N THR A 127 -13.42 2.45 -11.42
CA THR A 127 -13.77 1.03 -11.43
C THR A 127 -13.39 0.47 -12.80
N ALA A 128 -12.37 -0.39 -12.84
CA ALA A 128 -11.74 -0.86 -14.08
C ALA A 128 -12.73 -1.58 -15.02
N SER A 129 -13.71 -2.30 -14.46
CA SER A 129 -14.71 -3.02 -15.25
C SER A 129 -15.61 -2.10 -16.09
N LYS A 130 -15.76 -0.83 -15.73
CA LYS A 130 -16.46 0.18 -16.55
C LYS A 130 -15.74 0.48 -17.88
N TYR A 131 -14.46 0.11 -17.96
CA TYR A 131 -13.59 0.29 -19.13
C TYR A 131 -13.12 -1.05 -19.71
N GLY A 132 -13.78 -2.16 -19.35
CA GLY A 132 -13.49 -3.50 -19.87
C GLY A 132 -12.37 -4.25 -19.16
N GLY A 133 -11.72 -3.66 -18.14
CA GLY A 133 -10.68 -4.33 -17.36
C GLY A 133 -11.26 -5.34 -16.38
N VAL A 134 -10.69 -6.55 -16.32
CA VAL A 134 -11.07 -7.61 -15.39
C VAL A 134 -9.87 -8.15 -14.64
N LEU A 135 -10.12 -8.68 -13.45
CA LEU A 135 -9.16 -9.46 -12.69
C LEU A 135 -9.26 -10.94 -13.08
N ASN A 136 -8.11 -11.60 -13.25
CA ASN A 136 -8.01 -13.05 -13.40
C ASN A 136 -7.53 -13.66 -12.06
N GLY A 137 -8.44 -13.74 -11.10
CA GLY A 137 -8.14 -14.05 -9.71
C GLY A 137 -8.37 -12.83 -8.81
N ARG A 138 -7.48 -12.61 -7.83
CA ARG A 138 -7.60 -11.48 -6.90
C ARG A 138 -6.66 -10.32 -7.23
N TYR A 139 -5.60 -10.57 -7.99
CA TYR A 139 -4.52 -9.61 -8.22
C TYR A 139 -4.54 -9.09 -9.66
N PRO A 140 -4.13 -7.83 -9.88
CA PRO A 140 -3.82 -7.35 -11.22
C PRO A 140 -2.56 -8.05 -11.76
N LEU A 141 -2.31 -7.90 -13.07
CA LEU A 141 -1.07 -8.41 -13.66
C LEU A 141 0.16 -7.63 -13.17
N LEU A 142 -0.03 -6.32 -12.95
CA LEU A 142 0.96 -5.40 -12.41
C LEU A 142 0.25 -4.20 -11.77
N ILE A 143 0.78 -3.72 -10.65
CA ILE A 143 0.60 -2.33 -10.18
C ILE A 143 1.99 -1.70 -10.18
N GLY A 144 2.14 -0.50 -10.71
CA GLY A 144 3.33 0.29 -10.48
C GLY A 144 3.62 1.32 -11.54
N ASP A 145 4.51 2.25 -11.21
CA ASP A 145 5.02 3.29 -12.09
C ASP A 145 5.85 2.63 -13.22
N ILE A 146 5.28 2.64 -14.42
CA ILE A 146 5.90 2.12 -15.64
C ILE A 146 5.91 3.16 -16.76
N LEU A 147 5.13 4.24 -16.63
CA LEU A 147 5.08 5.35 -17.58
C LEU A 147 4.64 6.64 -16.88
N GLY A 148 4.78 7.78 -17.56
CA GLY A 148 4.29 9.06 -17.02
C GLY A 148 5.18 9.63 -15.93
N ASP A 149 4.57 10.04 -14.81
CA ASP A 149 5.27 10.63 -13.67
C ASP A 149 5.54 9.61 -12.55
N TRP A 150 5.17 9.90 -11.31
CA TRP A 150 5.49 9.07 -10.15
C TRP A 150 4.34 8.17 -9.71
N ARG A 151 3.14 8.41 -10.24
CA ARG A 151 1.95 7.63 -9.87
C ARG A 151 1.95 6.31 -10.61
N GLU A 152 1.21 5.37 -10.06
CA GLU A 152 1.30 3.97 -10.45
C GLU A 152 0.22 3.61 -11.47
N GLU A 153 0.62 2.88 -12.52
CA GLU A 153 -0.33 2.24 -13.42
C GLU A 153 -0.85 0.93 -12.84
N VAL A 154 -2.04 0.51 -13.28
CA VAL A 154 -2.53 -0.85 -13.06
C VAL A 154 -2.75 -1.54 -14.40
N VAL A 155 -2.19 -2.73 -14.54
CA VAL A 155 -2.31 -3.56 -15.75
C VAL A 155 -3.27 -4.71 -15.49
N LEU A 156 -4.31 -4.76 -16.29
CA LEU A 156 -5.35 -5.80 -16.28
C LEU A 156 -5.48 -6.45 -17.66
N THR A 157 -6.30 -7.49 -17.77
CA THR A 157 -6.74 -8.00 -19.08
C THR A 157 -8.16 -7.55 -19.36
N ASN A 158 -8.59 -7.66 -20.62
CA ASN A 158 -10.01 -7.72 -20.92
C ASN A 158 -10.59 -9.10 -20.55
N ALA A 159 -11.91 -9.27 -20.69
CA ALA A 159 -12.60 -10.53 -20.36
C ALA A 159 -12.14 -11.73 -21.19
N ASN A 160 -11.74 -11.51 -22.45
CA ASN A 160 -11.27 -12.55 -23.35
C ASN A 160 -9.80 -12.93 -23.12
N GLN A 161 -9.07 -12.16 -22.31
CA GLN A 161 -7.65 -12.32 -22.03
C GLN A 161 -6.75 -12.20 -23.27
N ASP A 162 -7.20 -11.50 -24.31
CA ASP A 162 -6.46 -11.24 -25.54
C ASP A 162 -5.94 -9.79 -25.64
N GLU A 163 -6.29 -8.92 -24.70
CA GLU A 163 -5.80 -7.55 -24.59
C GLU A 163 -5.27 -7.25 -23.18
N LEU A 164 -4.20 -6.45 -23.11
CA LEU A 164 -3.75 -5.80 -21.88
C LEU A 164 -4.31 -4.38 -21.81
N LEU A 165 -4.93 -4.04 -20.70
CA LEU A 165 -5.43 -2.70 -20.41
C LEU A 165 -4.53 -2.08 -19.35
N ILE A 166 -3.90 -0.96 -19.70
CA ILE A 166 -3.03 -0.17 -18.80
C ILE A 166 -3.84 1.05 -18.36
N PHE A 167 -4.16 1.11 -17.08
CA PHE A 167 -4.81 2.24 -16.45
C PHE A 167 -3.73 3.17 -15.90
N THR A 168 -3.74 4.42 -16.36
CA THR A 168 -2.90 5.52 -15.82
C THR A 168 -3.83 6.67 -15.41
N THR A 169 -3.39 7.46 -14.44
CA THR A 169 -4.19 8.54 -13.86
C THR A 169 -4.26 9.76 -14.76
N ASP A 170 -5.41 10.44 -14.76
CA ASP A 170 -5.63 11.74 -15.41
C ASP A 170 -5.72 12.90 -14.42
N GLN A 171 -5.59 12.62 -13.12
CA GLN A 171 -5.66 13.63 -12.07
C GLN A 171 -4.38 14.49 -12.13
N PRO A 172 -4.44 15.81 -11.90
CA PRO A 172 -3.23 16.63 -11.77
C PRO A 172 -2.56 16.41 -10.40
N SER A 173 -1.24 16.58 -10.34
CA SER A 173 -0.47 16.60 -9.08
C SER A 173 0.53 17.76 -9.12
N ASP A 174 0.68 18.44 -7.99
CA ASP A 174 1.75 19.43 -7.77
C ASP A 174 3.05 18.77 -7.24
N ILE A 175 3.01 17.47 -6.96
CA ILE A 175 4.16 16.69 -6.50
C ILE A 175 4.96 16.21 -7.71
N ARG A 176 6.27 16.45 -7.69
CA ARG A 176 7.20 15.92 -8.67
C ARG A 176 8.27 15.07 -8.02
N LEU A 177 8.20 13.76 -8.24
CA LEU A 177 9.22 12.80 -7.82
C LEU A 177 10.00 12.29 -9.03
N TYR A 178 11.16 11.67 -8.78
CA TYR A 178 11.71 10.74 -9.76
C TYR A 178 10.75 9.55 -9.89
N THR A 179 10.67 8.96 -11.08
CA THR A 179 9.96 7.68 -11.25
C THR A 179 10.33 6.71 -10.12
N LEU A 180 9.32 6.11 -9.49
CA LEU A 180 9.46 5.16 -8.40
C LEU A 180 10.26 3.94 -8.88
N ALA A 181 10.22 3.60 -10.16
CA ALA A 181 11.06 2.54 -10.74
C ALA A 181 12.58 2.83 -10.68
N HIS A 182 13.00 4.07 -10.36
CA HIS A 182 14.40 4.39 -10.04
C HIS A 182 14.73 4.30 -8.54
N ASN A 183 13.73 4.14 -7.66
CA ASN A 183 13.94 3.78 -6.26
C ASN A 183 14.32 2.30 -6.15
N PRO A 184 15.49 1.93 -5.59
CA PRO A 184 15.94 0.53 -5.56
C PRO A 184 15.00 -0.41 -4.81
N ASN A 185 14.37 0.02 -3.71
CA ASN A 185 13.45 -0.82 -2.95
C ASN A 185 12.19 -1.10 -3.78
N TYR A 186 11.54 -0.04 -4.25
CA TYR A 186 10.36 -0.12 -5.09
C TYR A 186 10.61 -0.96 -6.35
N ARG A 187 11.75 -0.74 -7.01
CA ARG A 187 12.11 -1.47 -8.24
C ARG A 187 12.32 -2.96 -8.01
N ASN A 188 12.82 -3.35 -6.84
CA ASN A 188 12.94 -4.75 -6.46
C ASN A 188 11.55 -5.35 -6.20
N ASP A 189 10.69 -4.63 -5.50
CA ASP A 189 9.33 -5.06 -5.18
C ASP A 189 8.51 -5.36 -6.45
N LEU A 190 8.64 -4.53 -7.50
CA LEU A 190 8.04 -4.78 -8.83
C LEU A 190 8.35 -6.16 -9.43
N THR A 191 9.44 -6.80 -9.00
CA THR A 191 9.89 -8.10 -9.53
C THR A 191 9.53 -9.29 -8.64
N VAL A 192 9.11 -9.05 -7.39
CA VAL A 192 8.78 -10.11 -6.45
C VAL A 192 7.54 -10.86 -6.93
N LYS A 193 7.58 -12.19 -6.81
CA LYS A 193 6.49 -13.10 -7.17
C LYS A 193 6.05 -13.89 -5.95
N GLY A 194 4.75 -14.15 -5.83
CA GLY A 194 4.15 -14.83 -4.68
C GLY A 194 2.70 -14.37 -4.50
N TYR A 195 2.23 -14.31 -3.26
CA TYR A 195 1.06 -13.48 -2.96
C TYR A 195 1.47 -12.01 -3.10
N LEU A 196 1.03 -11.38 -4.19
CA LEU A 196 1.40 -10.01 -4.54
C LEU A 196 1.13 -9.08 -3.35
N GLN A 197 2.12 -8.25 -3.03
CA GLN A 197 2.08 -7.23 -1.97
C GLN A 197 2.21 -5.85 -2.62
N SER A 198 1.78 -4.81 -1.90
CA SER A 198 2.02 -3.42 -2.28
C SER A 198 3.52 -3.14 -2.40
N HIS A 199 3.89 -2.29 -3.36
CA HIS A 199 5.27 -1.86 -3.53
C HIS A 199 5.54 -0.65 -2.62
N HIS A 200 6.72 -0.60 -2.02
CA HIS A 200 7.11 0.54 -1.18
C HIS A 200 8.44 1.15 -1.63
N VAL A 201 8.59 2.45 -1.40
CA VAL A 201 9.84 3.18 -1.59
C VAL A 201 10.74 3.09 -0.35
N ASP A 202 12.04 3.36 -0.51
CA ASP A 202 13.01 3.43 0.60
C ASP A 202 13.02 4.76 1.37
N TYR A 203 12.02 5.62 1.15
CA TYR A 203 11.76 6.87 1.87
C TYR A 203 10.28 6.96 2.26
N PHE A 204 9.91 7.93 3.09
CA PHE A 204 8.50 8.17 3.41
C PHE A 204 7.82 8.92 2.26
N LEU A 205 6.83 8.28 1.63
CA LEU A 205 5.95 8.85 0.61
C LEU A 205 4.54 8.88 1.24
N GLY A 206 4.09 10.08 1.58
CA GLY A 206 2.94 10.33 2.44
C GLY A 206 2.73 11.83 2.69
N HIS A 207 1.70 12.19 3.43
CA HIS A 207 1.38 13.55 3.84
C HIS A 207 2.59 14.21 4.53
N ASP A 208 2.86 15.48 4.20
CA ASP A 208 3.99 16.25 4.72
C ASP A 208 5.39 15.61 4.51
N MET A 209 5.52 14.72 3.52
CA MET A 209 6.82 14.17 3.14
C MET A 209 7.83 15.27 2.77
N GLU A 210 9.10 15.03 3.12
CA GLU A 210 10.20 15.81 2.57
C GLU A 210 10.47 15.42 1.12
N THR A 211 11.05 16.34 0.33
CA THR A 211 11.49 16.01 -1.03
C THR A 211 12.58 14.93 -0.98
N PRO A 212 12.38 13.76 -1.60
CA PRO A 212 13.35 12.67 -1.54
C PRO A 212 14.66 13.05 -2.24
N PRO A 213 15.81 12.53 -1.79
CA PRO A 213 17.08 12.76 -2.47
C PRO A 213 17.05 12.15 -3.87
N LYS A 214 17.89 12.68 -4.77
CA LYS A 214 18.13 12.05 -6.07
C LYS A 214 18.57 10.59 -5.88
N PRO A 215 17.95 9.62 -6.59
CA PRO A 215 18.34 8.22 -6.51
C PRO A 215 19.83 8.01 -6.82
N LYS A 216 20.51 7.25 -5.96
CA LYS A 216 21.94 6.92 -6.10
C LYS A 216 22.15 5.72 -7.04
N ILE A 217 21.70 5.87 -8.28
CA ILE A 217 21.77 4.84 -9.32
C ILE A 217 22.67 5.29 -10.48
N ARG A 218 23.10 4.31 -11.28
CA ARG A 218 23.76 4.55 -12.56
C ARG A 218 23.14 3.64 -13.61
N TYR A 219 23.01 4.13 -14.84
CA TYR A 219 22.67 3.25 -15.95
C TYR A 219 23.81 2.28 -16.20
N THR A 220 23.45 1.03 -16.49
CA THR A 220 24.39 0.06 -17.03
C THR A 220 24.82 0.56 -18.40
N LYS A 221 26.12 0.46 -18.72
CA LYS A 221 26.56 0.66 -20.10
C LYS A 221 25.94 -0.46 -20.93
N LYS A 222 25.42 -0.15 -22.12
CA LYS A 222 25.03 -1.19 -23.09
C LYS A 222 26.22 -2.15 -23.24
N ALA A 223 25.96 -3.44 -23.04
CA ALA A 223 26.89 -4.50 -23.41
C ALA A 223 27.08 -4.51 -24.93
#